data_AF-B3LZP1-F1
#
_entry.id   AF-B3LZP1-F1
#
_cell.length_a   1.000
_cell.length_b   1.000
_cell.length_c   1.000
_cell.angle_alpha   90.00
_cell.angle_beta   90.00
_cell.angle_gamma   90.00
#
_symmetry.space_group_name_H-M   'P 1'
#
loop_
_entity.id
_entity.type
_entity.pdbx_description
1 polymer ?
#
loop_
_entity_poly.entity_id
_entity_poly.type
_entity_poly.pdbx_seq_one_letter_code
_entity_poly.pdbx_strand_id
1 'polypeptide(L)'
;MANVVVNTTSPMAGRRLHRDVNRLLASGYHTIVDEDMANLDVRFEGPLGTAYEGGVWTVSVAMPQEYPLKAPRVRFVTKILHPNIEFTTGLVCMNVFKQAWSSNYDLVNIFDTFLPQLLRHPNPHDPLNHRAASIMMHSEQLFHEHVVLCVRMYALPPAVKPQSQTDESLEKRSSDLSLSDLLSDDEEDDVADAYAVASATDGTDASNAAGACAGAEPVGDD
;
A
#
# COMPACT_ATOMS: atom_id res chain seq x y z
N MET A 1 4.92 -49.11 14.95
CA MET A 1 3.69 -48.85 14.18
C MET A 1 3.44 -47.35 14.23
N ALA A 2 3.53 -46.65 13.10
CA ALA A 2 3.34 -45.21 13.04
C ALA A 2 1.85 -44.90 13.12
N ASN A 3 1.46 -44.02 14.05
CA ASN A 3 0.09 -43.52 14.17
C ASN A 3 -0.23 -42.68 12.92
N VAL A 4 -1.06 -43.23 12.04
CA VAL A 4 -1.77 -42.42 11.04
C VAL A 4 -2.86 -41.67 11.80
N VAL A 5 -2.60 -40.41 12.12
CA VAL A 5 -3.65 -39.47 12.51
C VAL A 5 -4.42 -39.13 11.23
N VAL A 6 -5.46 -39.92 10.94
CA VAL A 6 -6.47 -39.54 9.94
C VAL A 6 -7.18 -38.29 10.47
N ASN A 7 -6.85 -37.14 9.90
CA ASN A 7 -7.46 -35.87 10.26
C ASN A 7 -8.91 -35.88 9.76
N THR A 8 -9.85 -36.25 10.63
CA THR A 8 -11.28 -36.25 10.31
C THR A 8 -11.82 -34.82 10.42
N THR A 9 -11.62 -34.01 9.39
CA THR A 9 -12.48 -32.83 9.19
C THR A 9 -13.92 -33.32 9.10
N SER A 10 -14.80 -32.83 9.98
CA SER A 10 -16.21 -33.22 9.99
C SER A 10 -16.81 -33.04 8.59
N PRO A 11 -17.58 -34.02 8.05
CA PRO A 11 -18.15 -33.94 6.71
C PRO A 11 -19.03 -32.70 6.50
N MET A 12 -19.55 -32.08 7.58
CA MET A 12 -20.27 -30.81 7.50
C MET A 12 -19.37 -29.59 7.32
N ALA A 13 -18.20 -29.57 7.97
CA ALA A 13 -17.22 -28.48 7.82
C ALA A 13 -16.68 -28.44 6.38
N GLY A 14 -16.41 -29.60 5.79
CA GLY A 14 -16.02 -29.71 4.38
C GLY A 14 -17.10 -29.21 3.42
N ARG A 15 -18.37 -29.56 3.65
CA ARG A 15 -19.49 -29.07 2.82
C ARG A 15 -19.66 -27.55 2.91
N ARG A 16 -19.48 -26.98 4.10
CA ARG A 16 -19.58 -25.54 4.31
C ARG A 16 -18.46 -24.79 3.62
N LEU A 17 -17.21 -25.23 3.80
CA LEU A 17 -16.04 -24.66 3.13
C LEU A 17 -16.22 -24.65 1.61
N HIS A 18 -16.55 -25.80 1.02
CA HIS A 18 -16.70 -25.94 -0.41
C HIS A 18 -17.78 -25.01 -0.98
N ARG A 19 -18.93 -24.91 -0.30
CA ARG A 19 -20.01 -24.01 -0.70
C ARG A 19 -19.58 -22.55 -0.70
N ASP A 20 -18.91 -22.11 0.37
CA ASP A 20 -18.54 -20.70 0.55
C ASP A 20 -17.41 -20.31 -0.41
N VAL A 21 -16.44 -21.20 -0.68
CA VAL A 21 -15.40 -21.02 -1.70
C VAL A 21 -16.00 -20.96 -3.10
N ASN A 22 -16.92 -21.87 -3.45
CA ASN A 22 -17.58 -21.84 -4.76
C ASN A 22 -18.42 -20.56 -4.95
N ARG A 23 -19.05 -20.06 -3.89
CA ARG A 23 -19.76 -18.77 -3.94
C ARG A 23 -18.80 -17.61 -4.19
N LEU A 24 -17.62 -17.61 -3.58
CA LEU A 24 -16.58 -16.63 -3.86
C LEU A 24 -16.10 -16.71 -5.32
N LEU A 25 -15.83 -17.90 -5.84
CA LEU A 25 -15.47 -18.08 -7.25
C LEU A 25 -16.57 -17.57 -8.21
N ALA A 26 -17.84 -17.78 -7.86
CA ALA A 26 -18.97 -17.30 -8.64
C ALA A 26 -19.23 -15.79 -8.54
N SER A 27 -18.64 -15.09 -7.55
CA SER A 27 -18.86 -13.66 -7.32
C SER A 27 -18.05 -12.74 -8.25
N GLY A 28 -17.14 -13.31 -9.06
CA GLY A 28 -16.38 -12.57 -10.07
C GLY A 28 -15.04 -12.01 -9.59
N TYR A 29 -14.65 -12.26 -8.34
CA TYR A 29 -13.30 -11.98 -7.88
C TYR A 29 -12.29 -12.90 -8.59
N HIS A 30 -11.14 -12.34 -8.98
CA HIS A 30 -10.01 -13.15 -9.42
C HIS A 30 -9.40 -13.84 -8.21
N THR A 31 -9.66 -15.14 -8.08
CA THR A 31 -9.27 -15.96 -6.93
C THR A 31 -8.46 -17.16 -7.37
N ILE A 32 -7.31 -17.38 -6.73
CA ILE A 32 -6.50 -18.59 -6.82
C ILE A 32 -6.81 -19.43 -5.58
N VAL A 33 -7.07 -20.72 -5.77
CA VAL A 33 -7.49 -21.65 -4.70
C VAL A 33 -6.51 -22.82 -4.67
N ASP A 34 -6.03 -23.15 -3.47
CA ASP A 34 -5.20 -24.34 -3.25
C ASP A 34 -6.03 -25.64 -3.41
N GLU A 35 -5.35 -26.77 -3.60
CA GLU A 35 -6.00 -28.08 -3.81
C GLU A 35 -6.96 -28.48 -2.68
N ASP A 36 -6.66 -28.08 -1.44
CA ASP A 36 -7.45 -28.39 -0.25
C ASP A 36 -8.57 -27.37 0.04
N MET A 37 -8.69 -26.32 -0.77
CA MET A 37 -9.60 -25.18 -0.61
C MET A 37 -9.44 -24.40 0.70
N ALA A 38 -8.42 -24.69 1.50
CA ALA A 38 -8.23 -24.06 2.80
C ALA A 38 -7.51 -22.72 2.67
N ASN A 39 -6.70 -22.52 1.62
CA ASN A 39 -6.05 -21.26 1.33
C ASN A 39 -6.49 -20.71 -0.02
N LEU A 40 -6.70 -19.39 -0.04
CA LEU A 40 -7.23 -18.64 -1.17
C LEU A 40 -6.44 -17.35 -1.30
N ASP A 41 -6.02 -17.00 -2.50
CA ASP A 41 -5.45 -15.69 -2.81
C ASP A 41 -6.40 -14.94 -3.74
N VAL A 42 -6.88 -13.78 -3.29
CA VAL A 42 -7.93 -13.01 -3.94
C VAL A 42 -7.40 -11.63 -4.33
N ARG A 43 -7.60 -11.24 -5.60
CA ARG A 43 -7.33 -9.88 -6.06
C ARG A 43 -8.40 -8.94 -5.51
N PHE A 44 -7.97 -7.95 -4.73
CA PHE A 44 -8.80 -6.96 -4.08
C PHE A 44 -8.44 -5.56 -4.55
N GLU A 45 -9.43 -4.77 -4.95
CA GLU A 45 -9.27 -3.39 -5.40
C GLU A 45 -9.63 -2.43 -4.27
N GLY A 46 -8.85 -1.36 -4.15
CA GLY A 46 -9.05 -0.34 -3.13
C GLY A 46 -10.41 0.35 -3.24
N PRO A 47 -11.11 0.62 -2.13
CA PRO A 47 -12.42 1.25 -2.17
C PRO A 47 -12.34 2.68 -2.74
N LEU A 48 -13.31 3.01 -3.61
CA LEU A 48 -13.48 4.37 -4.12
C LEU A 48 -13.72 5.38 -2.98
N GLY A 49 -13.21 6.60 -3.16
CA GLY A 49 -13.30 7.69 -2.19
C GLY A 49 -12.37 7.54 -1.00
N THR A 50 -11.35 6.69 -1.08
CA THR A 50 -10.36 6.48 -0.01
C THR A 50 -8.94 6.71 -0.51
N ALA A 51 -7.99 6.87 0.41
CA ALA A 51 -6.55 6.93 0.06
C ALA A 51 -6.03 5.65 -0.63
N TYR A 52 -6.80 4.56 -0.54
CA TYR A 52 -6.48 3.27 -1.14
C TYR A 52 -6.99 3.11 -2.58
N GLU A 53 -7.78 4.07 -3.08
CA GLU A 53 -8.37 4.04 -4.42
C GLU A 53 -7.31 3.82 -5.51
N GLY A 54 -7.65 2.98 -6.50
CA GLY A 54 -6.75 2.61 -7.60
C GLY A 54 -5.66 1.59 -7.24
N GLY A 55 -5.48 1.28 -5.95
CA GLY A 55 -4.61 0.20 -5.50
C GLY A 55 -5.22 -1.18 -5.74
N VAL A 56 -4.36 -2.15 -6.00
CA VAL A 56 -4.69 -3.56 -6.23
C VAL A 56 -3.80 -4.41 -5.32
N TRP A 57 -4.43 -5.23 -4.48
CA TRP A 57 -3.75 -6.11 -3.53
C TRP A 57 -4.08 -7.56 -3.82
N THR A 58 -3.11 -8.44 -3.60
CA THR A 58 -3.40 -9.86 -3.38
C THR A 58 -3.65 -10.08 -1.90
N VAL A 59 -4.83 -10.59 -1.55
CA VAL A 59 -5.25 -10.87 -0.18
C VAL A 59 -5.37 -12.38 0.00
N SER A 60 -4.57 -12.91 0.91
CA SER A 60 -4.55 -14.32 1.29
C SER A 60 -5.53 -14.58 2.43
N VAL A 61 -6.37 -15.59 2.26
CA VAL A 61 -7.37 -16.05 3.22
C VAL A 61 -7.10 -17.51 3.55
N ALA A 62 -6.77 -17.79 4.82
CA ALA A 62 -6.49 -19.13 5.31
C ALA A 62 -7.57 -19.59 6.29
N MET A 63 -8.25 -20.68 5.95
CA MET A 63 -9.34 -21.28 6.71
C MET A 63 -8.77 -22.17 7.82
N PRO A 64 -9.16 -21.99 9.09
CA PRO A 64 -8.77 -22.90 10.16
C PRO A 64 -9.53 -24.23 10.04
N GLN A 65 -9.02 -25.26 10.71
CA GLN A 65 -9.67 -26.57 10.76
C GLN A 65 -11.09 -26.51 11.34
N GLU A 66 -11.35 -25.57 12.25
CA GLU A 66 -12.65 -25.37 12.89
C GLU A 66 -13.55 -24.38 12.13
N TYR A 67 -13.25 -24.08 10.88
CA TYR A 67 -14.11 -23.25 10.04
C TYR A 67 -15.52 -23.87 9.88
N PRO A 68 -16.62 -23.09 9.96
CA PRO A 68 -16.69 -21.62 10.11
C PRO A 68 -16.82 -21.13 11.57
N LEU A 69 -16.73 -22.02 12.57
CA LEU A 69 -16.84 -21.64 13.98
C LEU A 69 -15.70 -20.69 14.37
N LYS A 70 -14.49 -20.93 13.86
CA LYS A 70 -13.38 -19.97 13.90
C LYS A 70 -13.29 -19.20 12.59
N ALA A 71 -13.04 -17.90 12.70
CA ALA A 71 -12.85 -17.01 11.57
C ALA A 71 -11.58 -17.38 10.76
N PRO A 72 -11.58 -17.16 9.43
CA PRO A 72 -10.37 -17.27 8.64
C PRO A 72 -9.31 -16.25 9.05
N ARG A 73 -8.05 -16.54 8.75
CA ARG A 73 -6.95 -15.58 8.86
C ARG A 73 -6.86 -14.82 7.54
N VAL A 74 -6.94 -13.50 7.60
CA VAL A 74 -6.85 -12.61 6.43
C VAL A 74 -5.51 -11.87 6.46
N ARG A 75 -4.81 -11.85 5.33
CA ARG A 75 -3.49 -11.22 5.20
C ARG A 75 -3.32 -10.57 3.84
N PHE A 76 -2.83 -9.35 3.80
CA PHE A 76 -2.39 -8.69 2.58
C PHE A 76 -1.01 -9.20 2.17
N VAL A 77 -0.92 -9.91 1.04
CA VAL A 77 0.36 -10.36 0.47
C VAL A 77 1.13 -9.15 -0.08
N THR A 78 0.42 -8.30 -0.82
CA THR A 78 0.91 -6.99 -1.26
C THR A 78 0.96 -6.04 -0.07
N LYS A 79 2.03 -5.24 0.06
CA LYS A 79 2.20 -4.31 1.20
C LYS A 79 1.08 -3.27 1.25
N ILE A 80 0.61 -2.96 2.46
CA ILE A 80 -0.40 -1.95 2.73
C ILE A 80 -0.05 -1.19 4.02
N LEU A 81 -0.21 0.13 4.00
CA LEU A 81 -0.12 0.98 5.19
C LEU A 81 -1.51 1.16 5.79
N HIS A 82 -1.77 0.54 6.94
CA HIS A 82 -3.05 0.66 7.64
C HIS A 82 -2.88 0.40 9.15
N PRO A 83 -3.52 1.16 10.06
CA PRO A 83 -3.40 0.97 11.51
C PRO A 83 -3.67 -0.46 12.02
N ASN A 84 -4.69 -1.13 11.49
CA ASN A 84 -5.08 -2.49 11.89
C ASN A 84 -4.50 -3.61 11.01
N ILE A 85 -3.50 -3.32 10.17
CA ILE A 85 -2.81 -4.31 9.34
C ILE A 85 -1.31 -4.22 9.58
N GLU A 86 -0.69 -5.33 9.95
CA GLU A 86 0.74 -5.37 10.20
C GLU A 86 1.53 -5.13 8.90
N PHE A 87 2.46 -4.18 8.87
CA PHE A 87 3.17 -3.80 7.65
C PHE A 87 4.11 -4.92 7.12
N THR A 88 4.73 -5.68 8.03
CA THR A 88 5.70 -6.72 7.65
C THR A 88 5.02 -7.97 7.14
N THR A 89 4.03 -8.49 7.87
CA THR A 89 3.37 -9.74 7.49
C THR A 89 2.13 -9.51 6.64
N GLY A 90 1.50 -8.33 6.71
CA GLY A 90 0.21 -8.05 6.12
C GLY A 90 -0.99 -8.58 6.91
N LEU A 91 -0.78 -9.15 8.10
CA LEU A 91 -1.86 -9.74 8.89
C LEU A 91 -2.88 -8.68 9.31
N VAL A 92 -4.16 -8.96 9.05
CA VAL A 92 -5.28 -8.15 9.54
C VAL A 92 -5.55 -8.46 11.00
N CYS A 93 -5.80 -7.43 11.81
CA CYS A 93 -6.09 -7.59 13.23
C CYS A 93 -7.32 -8.48 13.45
N MET A 94 -7.08 -9.63 14.08
CA MET A 94 -8.12 -10.61 14.37
C MET A 94 -9.18 -10.06 15.33
N ASN A 95 -8.83 -9.14 16.24
CA ASN A 95 -9.80 -8.53 17.15
C ASN A 95 -10.84 -7.70 16.40
N VAL A 96 -10.42 -6.97 15.36
CA VAL A 96 -11.32 -6.19 14.52
C VAL A 96 -12.14 -7.12 13.62
N PHE A 97 -11.51 -8.12 13.01
CA PHE A 97 -12.24 -9.05 12.13
C PHE A 97 -13.29 -9.89 12.88
N LYS A 98 -12.99 -10.32 14.11
CA LYS A 98 -13.94 -11.07 14.95
C LYS A 98 -15.19 -10.29 15.34
N GLN A 99 -15.16 -8.96 15.30
CA GLN A 99 -16.37 -8.15 15.56
C GLN A 99 -17.40 -8.29 14.43
N ALA A 100 -16.95 -8.52 13.20
CA ALA A 100 -17.82 -8.75 12.04
C ALA A 100 -18.15 -10.24 11.83
N TRP A 101 -17.27 -11.15 12.24
CA TRP A 101 -17.40 -12.57 11.94
C TRP A 101 -18.48 -13.28 12.78
N SER A 102 -19.25 -14.13 12.11
CA SER A 102 -20.07 -15.18 12.73
C SER A 102 -19.99 -16.46 11.89
N SER A 103 -20.42 -17.60 12.43
CA SER A 103 -20.44 -18.86 11.67
C SER A 103 -21.37 -18.85 10.46
N ASN A 104 -22.26 -17.85 10.36
CA ASN A 104 -23.15 -17.63 9.22
C ASN A 104 -22.66 -16.50 8.30
N TYR A 105 -21.52 -15.89 8.61
CA TYR A 105 -20.93 -14.86 7.77
C TYR A 105 -20.46 -15.45 6.45
N ASP A 106 -20.86 -14.83 5.34
CA ASP A 106 -20.49 -15.28 4.00
C ASP A 106 -19.06 -14.86 3.68
N LEU A 107 -18.30 -15.77 3.08
CA LEU A 107 -16.90 -15.54 2.75
C LEU A 107 -16.69 -14.34 1.81
N VAL A 108 -17.61 -14.15 0.86
CA VAL A 108 -17.59 -13.02 -0.09
C VAL A 108 -17.66 -11.67 0.63
N ASN A 109 -18.37 -11.61 1.77
CA ASN A 109 -18.52 -10.38 2.54
C ASN A 109 -17.20 -9.89 3.16
N ILE A 110 -16.16 -10.74 3.23
CA ILE A 110 -14.81 -10.26 3.55
C ILE A 110 -14.39 -9.16 2.57
N PHE A 111 -14.66 -9.35 1.28
CA PHE A 111 -14.26 -8.46 0.20
C PHE A 111 -15.33 -7.40 -0.12
N ASP A 112 -16.62 -7.77 -0.08
CA ASP A 112 -17.70 -6.82 -0.39
C ASP A 112 -17.90 -5.79 0.73
N THR A 113 -17.69 -6.18 1.99
CA THR A 113 -18.09 -5.38 3.15
C THR A 113 -16.93 -5.14 4.11
N PHE A 114 -16.35 -6.18 4.68
CA PHE A 114 -15.42 -6.04 5.80
C PHE A 114 -14.16 -5.25 5.43
N LEU A 115 -13.42 -5.65 4.40
CA LEU A 115 -12.20 -4.95 3.99
C LEU A 115 -12.50 -3.51 3.53
N PRO A 116 -13.52 -3.24 2.68
CA PRO A 116 -13.87 -1.87 2.34
C PRO A 116 -14.22 -0.98 3.53
N GLN A 117 -14.94 -1.51 4.52
CA GLN A 117 -15.27 -0.76 5.74
C GLN A 117 -14.04 -0.53 6.62
N LEU A 118 -13.17 -1.54 6.75
CA LEU A 118 -11.93 -1.42 7.49
C LEU A 118 -11.04 -0.31 6.90
N LEU A 119 -10.88 -0.30 5.58
CA LEU A 119 -10.04 0.69 4.88
C LEU A 119 -10.62 2.12 4.92
N ARG A 120 -11.96 2.26 4.99
CA ARG A 120 -12.62 3.58 5.15
C ARG A 120 -12.52 4.12 6.56
N HIS A 121 -12.58 3.24 7.55
CA HIS A 121 -12.65 3.61 8.96
C HIS A 121 -11.61 2.85 9.78
N PRO A 122 -10.32 3.22 9.67
CA PRO A 122 -9.28 2.61 10.47
C PRO A 122 -9.50 2.88 11.97
N ASN A 123 -9.18 1.90 12.82
CA ASN A 123 -9.23 2.07 14.27
C ASN A 123 -7.81 2.33 14.83
N PRO A 124 -7.49 3.55 15.29
CA PRO A 124 -6.16 3.87 15.78
C PRO A 124 -5.93 3.48 17.25
N HIS A 125 -6.96 3.09 18.02
CA HIS A 125 -6.85 2.85 19.47
C HIS A 125 -6.21 1.51 19.86
N ASP A 126 -6.32 0.48 19.01
CA ASP A 126 -5.65 -0.82 19.19
C ASP A 126 -4.99 -1.26 17.85
N PRO A 127 -3.88 -0.61 17.45
CA PRO A 127 -3.28 -0.80 16.14
C PRO A 127 -2.27 -1.95 16.13
N LEU A 128 -2.21 -2.69 15.02
CA LEU A 128 -1.07 -3.58 14.72
C LEU A 128 0.11 -2.80 14.13
N ASN A 129 -0.16 -1.64 13.54
CA ASN A 129 0.84 -0.76 12.97
C ASN A 129 0.85 0.57 13.73
N HIS A 130 1.62 0.62 14.81
CA HIS A 130 1.75 1.80 15.65
C HIS A 130 2.23 3.03 14.88
N ARG A 131 3.05 2.86 13.84
CA ARG A 131 3.52 3.98 13.00
C ARG A 131 2.37 4.58 12.20
N ALA A 132 1.57 3.75 11.53
CA ALA A 132 0.41 4.21 10.77
C ALA A 132 -0.62 4.90 11.68
N ALA A 133 -0.89 4.31 12.86
CA ALA A 133 -1.81 4.91 13.84
C ALA A 133 -1.30 6.24 14.39
N SER A 134 0.00 6.32 14.71
CA SER A 134 0.62 7.57 15.16
C SER A 134 0.46 8.66 14.11
N ILE A 135 0.84 8.40 12.86
CA ILE A 135 0.69 9.35 11.75
C ILE A 135 -0.77 9.85 11.63
N MET A 136 -1.73 8.92 11.66
CA MET A 136 -3.17 9.23 11.57
C MET A 136 -3.65 10.10 12.74
N MET A 137 -3.20 9.82 13.96
CA MET A 137 -3.56 10.63 15.14
C MET A 137 -2.96 12.04 15.10
N HIS A 138 -1.80 12.22 14.47
CA HIS A 138 -1.18 13.53 14.33
C HIS A 138 -1.83 14.36 13.21
N SER A 139 -2.07 13.76 12.04
CA SER A 139 -2.72 14.41 10.90
C SER A 139 -3.30 13.37 9.94
N GLU A 140 -4.61 13.45 9.73
CA GLU A 140 -5.32 12.61 8.76
C GLU A 140 -4.84 12.88 7.32
N GLN A 141 -4.50 14.12 6.99
CA GLN A 141 -3.96 14.48 5.67
C GLN A 141 -2.58 13.87 5.43
N LEU A 142 -1.69 13.91 6.43
CA LEU A 142 -0.37 13.29 6.33
C LEU A 142 -0.48 11.76 6.20
N PHE A 143 -1.43 11.17 6.93
CA PHE A 143 -1.76 9.75 6.76
C PHE A 143 -2.21 9.43 5.34
N HIS A 144 -3.12 10.23 4.78
CA HIS A 144 -3.58 10.08 3.41
C HIS A 144 -2.41 10.10 2.41
N GLU A 145 -1.52 11.09 2.49
CA GLU A 145 -0.34 11.19 1.62
C GLU A 145 0.57 9.97 1.73
N HIS A 146 0.83 9.50 2.95
CA HIS A 146 1.64 8.31 3.18
C HIS A 146 1.01 7.03 2.63
N VAL A 147 -0.32 6.90 2.73
CA VAL A 147 -1.05 5.77 2.14
C VAL A 147 -0.95 5.83 0.62
N VAL A 148 -1.17 6.98 -0.01
CA VAL A 148 -1.06 7.14 -1.47
C VAL A 148 0.36 6.80 -1.95
N LEU A 149 1.40 7.24 -1.24
CA LEU A 149 2.78 6.84 -1.55
C LEU A 149 2.98 5.33 -1.44
N CYS A 150 2.43 4.69 -0.41
CA CYS A 150 2.50 3.25 -0.24
C CYS A 150 1.79 2.50 -1.39
N VAL A 151 0.60 2.95 -1.78
CA VAL A 151 -0.16 2.40 -2.92
C VAL A 151 0.67 2.49 -4.20
N ARG A 152 1.27 3.66 -4.47
CA ARG A 152 2.11 3.87 -5.66
C ARG A 152 3.33 2.96 -5.71
N MET A 153 3.93 2.66 -4.56
CA MET A 153 5.14 1.84 -4.48
C MET A 153 4.86 0.33 -4.59
N TYR A 154 3.73 -0.14 -4.08
CA TYR A 154 3.51 -1.58 -3.89
C TYR A 154 2.26 -2.14 -4.57
N ALA A 155 1.23 -1.33 -4.78
CA ALA A 155 -0.11 -1.81 -5.11
C ALA A 155 -0.65 -1.30 -6.46
N LEU A 156 0.15 -0.57 -7.25
CA LEU A 156 -0.28 -0.25 -8.61
C LEU A 156 -0.20 -1.48 -9.52
N PRO A 157 -1.20 -1.70 -10.40
CA PRO A 157 -1.10 -2.76 -11.39
C PRO A 157 0.13 -2.49 -12.31
N PRO A 158 0.85 -3.55 -12.72
CA PRO A 158 1.95 -3.39 -13.66
C PRO A 158 1.44 -2.71 -14.92
N ALA A 159 2.13 -1.66 -15.36
CA ALA A 159 1.77 -0.93 -16.58
C ALA A 159 1.75 -1.92 -17.76
N VAL A 160 0.56 -2.21 -18.27
CA VAL A 160 0.40 -3.00 -19.49
C VAL A 160 0.98 -2.13 -20.61
N LYS A 161 2.13 -2.55 -21.15
CA LYS A 161 2.65 -1.92 -22.37
C LYS A 161 1.57 -2.09 -23.45
N PRO A 162 1.11 -1.02 -24.12
CA PRO A 162 0.17 -1.17 -25.22
C PRO A 162 0.83 -2.10 -26.25
N GLN A 163 0.21 -3.26 -26.46
CA GLN A 163 0.62 -4.17 -27.52
C GLN A 163 0.35 -3.44 -28.83
N SER A 164 1.41 -2.96 -29.46
CA SER A 164 1.37 -2.50 -30.84
C SER A 164 0.81 -3.65 -31.67
N GLN A 165 -0.37 -3.44 -32.25
CA GLN A 165 -0.86 -4.30 -33.32
C GLN A 165 0.23 -4.37 -34.39
N THR A 166 0.73 -5.57 -34.63
CA THR A 166 1.61 -5.88 -35.74
C THR A 166 0.79 -5.78 -37.02
N ASP A 167 0.71 -4.58 -37.58
CA ASP A 167 0.49 -4.42 -39.02
C ASP A 167 1.80 -4.83 -39.71
N GLU A 168 1.91 -6.11 -40.04
CA GLU A 168 2.88 -6.56 -41.04
C GLU A 168 2.36 -6.14 -42.41
N SER A 169 2.94 -5.09 -42.99
CA SER A 169 3.41 -5.05 -44.39
C SER A 169 3.58 -3.62 -44.94
N LEU A 170 4.77 -3.40 -45.54
CA LEU A 170 5.14 -2.36 -46.53
C LEU A 170 5.39 -0.95 -45.94
N GLU A 171 6.56 -0.30 -46.02
CA GLU A 171 7.71 -0.47 -46.91
C GLU A 171 9.04 -0.14 -46.23
N LYS A 172 10.02 -0.96 -46.61
CA LYS A 172 11.46 -0.76 -46.55
C LYS A 172 11.84 0.48 -47.37
N ARG A 173 12.52 1.48 -46.78
CA ARG A 173 13.77 2.12 -47.29
C ARG A 173 14.11 3.46 -46.63
N SER A 174 15.41 3.72 -46.60
CA SER A 174 16.14 4.94 -46.20
C SER A 174 16.51 4.97 -44.71
N SER A 175 17.60 4.32 -44.29
CA SER A 175 19.03 4.67 -44.47
C SER A 175 19.57 5.36 -43.20
N ASP A 176 20.11 4.52 -42.32
CA ASP A 176 21.45 4.64 -41.75
C ASP A 176 21.97 6.07 -41.49
N LEU A 177 21.79 6.55 -40.25
CA LEU A 177 22.61 7.59 -39.66
C LEU A 177 22.96 7.15 -38.23
N SER A 178 24.14 6.54 -38.08
CA SER A 178 24.67 6.11 -36.79
C SER A 178 25.15 7.31 -35.97
N LEU A 179 24.76 7.32 -34.70
CA LEU A 179 25.07 8.28 -33.63
C LEU A 179 26.56 8.35 -33.22
N SER A 180 27.47 7.96 -34.10
CA SER A 180 28.92 7.94 -33.90
C SER A 180 29.66 9.12 -34.55
N ASP A 181 28.99 9.92 -35.39
CA ASP A 181 29.58 11.10 -36.07
C ASP A 181 29.49 12.41 -35.27
N LEU A 182 28.93 12.39 -34.05
CA LEU A 182 28.80 13.61 -33.22
C LEU A 182 29.87 13.74 -32.13
N LEU A 183 30.87 12.86 -32.08
CA LEU A 183 31.97 12.93 -31.11
C LEU A 183 33.30 12.53 -31.76
N SER A 184 33.94 13.50 -32.41
CA SER A 184 35.38 13.59 -32.66
C SER A 184 35.66 15.08 -32.91
N ASP A 185 36.30 15.76 -31.97
CA ASP A 185 37.71 16.23 -32.04
C ASP A 185 37.88 17.36 -33.08
N ASP A 186 38.51 18.50 -32.87
CA ASP A 186 39.30 19.03 -31.75
C ASP A 186 39.74 20.47 -32.16
N GLU A 187 40.21 21.24 -31.17
CA GLU A 187 41.11 22.42 -31.21
C GLU A 187 40.66 23.84 -31.70
N GLU A 188 40.69 24.74 -30.70
CA GLU A 188 41.36 26.06 -30.59
C GLU A 188 41.32 27.13 -31.70
N ASP A 189 40.91 28.35 -31.32
CA ASP A 189 41.75 29.55 -31.47
C ASP A 189 41.27 30.71 -30.58
N ASP A 190 42.23 31.30 -29.85
CA ASP A 190 42.18 32.50 -29.00
C ASP A 190 41.83 33.78 -29.78
N VAL A 191 41.20 34.78 -29.14
CA VAL A 191 41.73 36.16 -29.04
C VAL A 191 40.92 37.04 -28.06
N ALA A 192 41.68 37.83 -27.30
CA ALA A 192 41.28 38.83 -26.30
C ALA A 192 40.48 40.03 -26.84
N ASP A 193 39.72 40.74 -25.99
CA ASP A 193 40.19 42.00 -25.36
C ASP A 193 39.13 42.61 -24.39
N ALA A 194 39.65 43.46 -23.52
CA ALA A 194 39.10 44.10 -22.33
C ALA A 194 37.97 45.12 -22.54
N TYR A 195 37.16 45.36 -21.48
CA TYR A 195 37.12 46.67 -20.79
C TYR A 195 36.32 46.64 -19.47
N ALA A 196 36.99 47.07 -18.40
CA ALA A 196 36.63 48.00 -17.30
C ALA A 196 35.14 48.28 -16.93
N VAL A 197 34.71 48.69 -15.73
CA VAL A 197 35.23 48.96 -14.36
C VAL A 197 34.00 49.42 -13.52
N ALA A 198 34.14 49.37 -12.18
CA ALA A 198 33.37 50.04 -11.10
C ALA A 198 32.13 49.28 -10.60
N SER A 199 32.11 48.71 -9.39
CA SER A 199 32.39 49.26 -8.03
C SER A 199 31.51 50.43 -7.63
N ALA A 200 30.66 50.22 -6.63
CA ALA A 200 30.67 50.93 -5.33
C ALA A 200 29.35 50.58 -4.59
N THR A 201 29.42 49.88 -3.45
CA THR A 201 29.31 50.40 -2.05
C THR A 201 28.01 51.16 -1.82
N ASP A 202 27.25 50.96 -0.75
CA ASP A 202 27.55 51.06 0.68
C ASP A 202 26.17 50.80 1.35
N GLY A 203 25.97 50.15 2.49
CA GLY A 203 26.66 50.28 3.76
C GLY A 203 25.57 50.46 4.84
N THR A 204 25.69 49.65 5.91
CA THR A 204 25.38 49.97 7.33
C THR A 204 23.92 50.29 7.72
N ASP A 205 23.44 50.07 8.94
CA ASP A 205 24.06 49.66 10.20
C ASP A 205 23.05 49.04 11.19
N ALA A 206 23.63 48.46 12.23
CA ALA A 206 23.08 47.85 13.43
C ALA A 206 21.98 48.62 14.19
N SER A 207 21.19 47.91 14.99
CA SER A 207 21.32 47.96 16.46
C SER A 207 20.22 47.19 17.23
N ASN A 208 20.70 46.49 18.26
CA ASN A 208 20.00 45.98 19.44
C ASN A 208 18.98 46.96 20.04
N ALA A 209 17.89 46.43 20.65
CA ALA A 209 17.66 46.54 22.09
C ALA A 209 16.36 45.86 22.56
N ALA A 210 16.46 45.36 23.79
CA ALA A 210 15.47 44.67 24.60
C ALA A 210 14.18 45.46 24.89
N GLY A 211 13.10 44.70 25.09
CA GLY A 211 11.87 45.17 25.73
C GLY A 211 11.29 44.04 26.60
N ALA A 212 11.26 44.28 27.91
CA ALA A 212 10.91 43.33 28.95
C ALA A 212 9.39 43.28 29.25
N CYS A 213 8.88 42.13 29.68
CA CYS A 213 7.70 41.98 30.53
C CYS A 213 7.86 40.69 31.36
N ALA A 214 8.20 40.78 32.65
CA ALA A 214 7.32 40.91 33.82
C ALA A 214 6.69 39.58 34.27
N GLY A 215 6.99 39.19 35.52
CA GLY A 215 6.29 38.12 36.24
C GLY A 215 7.13 37.48 37.34
N ALA A 216 7.03 38.02 38.56
CA ALA A 216 7.74 37.56 39.75
C ALA A 216 7.12 36.29 40.38
N GLU A 217 8.00 35.54 41.04
CA GLU A 217 7.86 34.43 42.02
C GLU A 217 6.93 34.75 43.24
N PRO A 218 6.56 33.81 44.16
CA PRO A 218 7.40 32.70 44.66
C PRO A 218 6.78 31.37 45.14
N VAL A 219 7.66 30.36 45.22
CA VAL A 219 7.92 29.34 46.27
C VAL A 219 6.77 28.89 47.22
N GLY A 220 6.60 27.56 47.34
CA GLY A 220 6.00 26.91 48.52
C GLY A 220 5.94 25.37 48.40
N ASP A 221 6.78 24.70 49.18
CA ASP A 221 6.79 23.27 49.53
C ASP A 221 5.43 22.72 50.03
N ASP A 222 5.05 21.50 49.62
CA ASP A 222 4.86 20.26 50.42
C ASP A 222 4.32 19.12 49.52
#